data_AF-A0A644W598-F1
#
_entry.id   AF-A0A644W598-F1
#
_cell.length_a   1.000
_cell.length_b   1.000
_cell.length_c   1.000
_cell.angle_alpha   90.00
_cell.angle_beta   90.00
_cell.angle_gamma   90.00
#
_symmetry.space_group_name_H-M   'P 1'
#
loop_
_entity.id
_entity.type
_entity.pdbx_description
1 polymer ?
#
loop_
_entity_poly.entity_id
_entity_poly.type
_entity_poly.pdbx_seq_one_letter_code
_entity_poly.pdbx_strand_id
1 'polypeptide(L)'
;MNFFEYLFCRLYWWNTKIVKEKEMPVYYSIMGISVFHGFSVIPIFGILYVLIFDSFYIKDTAIGLDPFLIIGIISLAIDFLYFRNKQPILYKQFKKIPKQKKKRMDALCIIYIASIIVVNTLFMFYFRSKNAG
;
A
#
# COMPACT_ATOMS: atom_id res chain seq x y z
N MET A 1 1.45 -18.75 0.49
CA MET A 1 1.58 -17.33 0.15
C MET A 1 0.21 -16.67 0.14
N ASN A 2 0.01 -15.68 1.00
CA ASN A 2 -1.20 -14.84 1.03
C ASN A 2 -1.16 -13.79 -0.10
N PHE A 3 -2.21 -12.97 -0.22
CA PHE A 3 -2.32 -11.96 -1.27
C PHE A 3 -1.22 -10.89 -1.21
N PHE A 4 -0.94 -10.33 -0.04
CA PHE A 4 0.07 -9.28 0.12
C PHE A 4 1.50 -9.80 -0.09
N GLU A 5 1.80 -11.01 0.36
CA GLU A 5 3.05 -11.69 0.03
C GLU A 5 3.20 -11.93 -1.48
N TYR A 6 2.09 -12.21 -2.18
CA TYR A 6 2.08 -12.31 -3.63
C TYR A 6 2.36 -10.96 -4.29
N LEU A 7 1.67 -9.91 -3.85
CA LEU A 7 1.87 -8.54 -4.33
C LEU A 7 3.33 -8.11 -4.14
N PHE A 8 3.90 -8.36 -2.96
CA PHE A 8 5.32 -8.12 -2.68
C PHE A 8 6.23 -8.83 -3.70
N CYS A 9 6.03 -10.14 -3.92
CA CYS A 9 6.83 -10.89 -4.88
C CYS A 9 6.65 -10.38 -6.32
N ARG A 10 5.45 -9.90 -6.67
CA ARG A 10 5.15 -9.36 -7.98
C ARG A 10 5.83 -8.02 -8.20
N LEU A 11 5.82 -7.13 -7.21
CA LEU A 11 6.57 -5.87 -7.20
C LEU A 11 8.08 -6.14 -7.29
N TYR A 12 8.59 -7.11 -6.54
CA TYR A 12 10.00 -7.51 -6.63
C TYR A 12 10.37 -8.02 -8.02
N TRP A 13 9.53 -8.87 -8.61
CA TRP A 13 9.72 -9.33 -9.98
C TRP A 13 9.70 -8.16 -10.98
N TRP A 14 8.79 -7.20 -10.81
CA TRP A 14 8.72 -6.01 -11.65
C TRP A 14 9.99 -5.16 -11.54
N ASN A 15 10.41 -4.84 -10.31
CA ASN A 15 11.61 -4.06 -10.04
C ASN A 15 12.86 -4.72 -10.65
N THR A 16 13.00 -6.04 -10.49
CA THR A 16 14.18 -6.76 -10.99
C THR A 16 14.14 -7.08 -12.49
N LYS A 17 12.97 -7.33 -13.09
CA LYS A 17 12.87 -7.79 -14.49
C LYS A 17 12.44 -6.72 -15.48
N ILE A 18 11.60 -5.78 -15.06
CA ILE A 18 11.08 -4.72 -15.92
C ILE A 18 11.92 -3.47 -15.73
N VAL A 19 12.00 -2.96 -14.50
CA VAL A 19 12.77 -1.75 -14.17
C VAL A 19 14.28 -2.02 -14.18
N LYS A 20 14.68 -3.27 -13.96
CA LYS A 20 16.09 -3.71 -13.87
C LYS A 20 16.86 -3.00 -12.73
N GLU A 21 16.18 -2.74 -11.62
CA GLU A 21 16.76 -2.25 -10.38
C GLU A 21 17.78 -3.25 -9.83
N LYS A 22 19.00 -2.78 -9.54
CA LYS A 22 20.16 -3.63 -9.21
C LYS A 22 20.63 -3.48 -7.77
N GLU A 23 20.43 -2.32 -7.16
CA GLU A 23 21.02 -2.02 -5.85
C GLU A 23 20.10 -2.51 -4.73
N MET A 24 18.85 -2.05 -4.73
CA MET A 24 17.92 -2.31 -3.62
C MET A 24 16.52 -2.76 -4.05
N PRO A 25 16.38 -3.74 -4.95
CA PRO A 25 15.08 -4.15 -5.49
C PRO A 25 14.12 -4.64 -4.40
N VAL A 26 14.66 -5.22 -3.32
CA VAL A 26 13.92 -5.63 -2.14
C VAL A 26 13.28 -4.43 -1.45
N TYR A 27 14.10 -3.43 -1.10
CA TYR A 27 13.66 -2.25 -0.38
C TYR A 27 12.57 -1.52 -1.16
N TYR A 28 12.75 -1.31 -2.46
CA TYR A 28 11.73 -0.68 -3.30
C TYR A 28 10.44 -1.50 -3.40
N SER A 29 10.51 -2.82 -3.25
CA SER A 29 9.30 -3.66 -3.20
C SER A 29 8.55 -3.51 -1.87
N ILE A 30 9.30 -3.38 -0.76
CA ILE A 30 8.74 -3.07 0.57
C ILE A 30 8.11 -1.67 0.55
N MET A 31 8.82 -0.68 -0.02
CA MET A 31 8.31 0.67 -0.15
C MET A 31 7.01 0.69 -0.97
N GLY A 32 7.00 0.05 -2.13
CA GLY A 32 5.82 -0.04 -2.98
C GLY A 32 4.61 -0.66 -2.27
N ILE A 33 4.79 -1.78 -1.56
CA ILE A 33 3.67 -2.39 -0.82
C ILE A 33 3.20 -1.50 0.34
N SER A 34 4.11 -0.83 1.04
CA SER A 34 3.76 0.07 2.13
C SER A 34 2.96 1.28 1.69
N VAL A 35 3.23 1.81 0.49
CA VAL A 35 2.42 2.86 -0.12
C VAL A 35 0.99 2.36 -0.35
N PHE A 36 0.81 1.15 -0.89
CA PHE A 36 -0.53 0.59 -1.10
C PHE A 36 -1.28 0.31 0.20
N HIS A 37 -0.60 -0.21 1.22
CA HIS A 37 -1.21 -0.39 2.54
C HIS A 37 -1.60 0.95 3.18
N GLY A 38 -0.70 1.95 3.13
CA GLY A 38 -0.99 3.30 3.62
C GLY A 38 -2.22 3.90 2.95
N PHE A 39 -2.28 3.89 1.61
CA PHE A 39 -3.44 4.37 0.87
C PHE A 39 -4.72 3.54 1.08
N SER A 40 -4.62 2.29 1.53
CA SER A 40 -5.81 1.52 1.92
C SER A 40 -6.36 1.96 3.28
N VAL A 41 -5.48 2.43 4.17
CA VAL A 41 -5.84 2.87 5.53
C VAL A 41 -6.34 4.32 5.54
N ILE A 42 -5.81 5.19 4.68
CA ILE A 42 -6.14 6.63 4.64
C ILE A 42 -7.65 6.91 4.59
N PRO A 43 -8.45 6.31 3.67
CA PRO A 43 -9.89 6.58 3.62
C PRO A 43 -10.62 6.10 4.88
N ILE A 44 -10.20 4.97 5.46
CA ILE A 44 -10.78 4.43 6.70
C ILE A 44 -10.52 5.39 7.85
N PHE A 45 -9.27 5.85 8.00
CA PHE A 45 -8.90 6.85 8.99
C PHE A 45 -9.72 8.13 8.83
N GLY A 46 -9.87 8.64 7.61
CA GLY A 46 -10.65 9.84 7.35
C GLY A 46 -12.13 9.70 7.72
N ILE A 47 -12.77 8.59 7.37
CA ILE A 47 -14.16 8.33 7.76
C ILE A 47 -14.30 8.28 9.29
N LEU A 48 -13.39 7.58 9.97
CA LEU A 48 -13.40 7.50 11.43
C LEU A 48 -13.16 8.86 12.08
N TYR A 49 -12.26 9.68 11.51
CA TYR A 49 -12.00 11.03 12.00
C TYR A 49 -13.27 11.89 11.96
N VAL A 50 -13.99 11.88 10.84
CA VAL A 50 -15.26 12.61 10.71
C VAL A 50 -16.29 12.09 11.72
N LEU A 51 -16.42 10.78 11.90
CA LEU A 51 -17.39 10.20 12.84
C LEU A 51 -17.10 10.56 14.31
N ILE A 52 -15.83 10.72 14.69
CA ILE A 52 -15.42 10.98 16.08
C ILE A 52 -15.42 12.49 16.38
N PHE A 53 -14.94 13.31 15.43
CA PHE A 53 -14.69 14.73 15.64
C PHE A 53 -15.67 15.66 14.92
N ASP A 54 -16.61 15.10 14.15
CA ASP A 54 -17.60 15.84 13.34
C ASP A 54 -16.97 16.94 12.47
N SER A 55 -15.78 16.65 11.91
CA SER A 55 -14.97 17.61 11.16
C SER A 55 -14.32 16.97 9.94
N PHE A 56 -14.41 17.66 8.80
CA PHE A 56 -13.68 17.33 7.57
C PHE A 56 -12.29 17.99 7.51
N TYR A 57 -11.99 18.89 8.45
CA TYR A 57 -10.69 19.53 8.57
C TYR A 57 -9.78 18.71 9.48
N ILE A 58 -8.87 17.95 8.85
CA ILE A 58 -7.86 17.15 9.54
C ILE A 58 -6.69 18.07 9.88
N LYS A 59 -6.50 18.35 11.16
CA LYS A 59 -5.35 19.12 11.65
C LYS A 59 -4.09 18.27 11.68
N ASP A 60 -2.95 18.95 11.56
CA ASP A 60 -1.65 18.36 11.92
C ASP A 60 -1.70 17.81 13.34
N THR A 61 -0.97 16.72 13.54
CA THR A 61 -0.86 16.09 14.87
C THR A 61 -0.08 16.98 15.84
N ALA A 62 -0.11 16.62 17.13
CA ALA A 62 0.66 17.32 18.18
C ALA A 62 2.18 17.36 17.93
N ILE A 63 2.70 16.51 17.03
CA ILE A 63 4.10 16.47 16.61
C ILE A 63 4.35 17.23 15.29
N GLY A 64 3.38 17.99 14.79
CA GLY A 64 3.50 18.82 13.59
C GLY A 64 3.57 18.04 12.27
N LEU A 65 3.25 16.74 12.30
CA LEU A 65 3.18 15.91 11.09
C LEU A 65 1.74 15.71 10.65
N ASP A 66 1.55 15.77 9.34
CA ASP A 66 0.30 15.39 8.68
C ASP A 66 -0.05 13.93 9.02
N PRO A 67 -1.28 13.64 9.48
CA PRO A 67 -1.69 12.29 9.85
C PRO A 67 -1.51 11.24 8.75
N PHE A 68 -1.62 11.61 7.48
CA PHE A 68 -1.41 10.68 6.36
C PHE A 68 0.06 10.31 6.19
N LEU A 69 0.98 11.25 6.44
CA LEU A 69 2.41 10.96 6.49
C LEU A 69 2.73 9.96 7.62
N ILE A 70 2.12 10.13 8.80
CA ILE A 70 2.28 9.20 9.92
C ILE A 70 1.79 7.80 9.54
N ILE A 71 0.61 7.69 8.90
CA ILE A 71 0.09 6.41 8.40
C ILE A 71 1.08 5.76 7.42
N GLY A 72 1.68 6.54 6.54
CA GLY A 72 2.70 6.06 5.61
C GLY A 72 3.94 5.51 6.32
N ILE A 73 4.47 6.24 7.31
CA ILE A 73 5.64 5.81 8.10
C ILE A 73 5.34 4.52 8.88
N ILE A 74 4.17 4.45 9.53
CA ILE A 74 3.74 3.24 10.26
C ILE A 74 3.61 2.05 9.31
N SER A 75 2.98 2.25 8.14
CA SER A 75 2.83 1.20 7.12
C SER A 75 4.20 0.68 6.66
N LEU A 76 5.14 1.60 6.38
CA LEU A 76 6.50 1.24 5.99
C LEU A 76 7.22 0.47 7.09
N ALA A 77 7.14 0.90 8.35
CA ALA A 77 7.77 0.23 9.46
C ALA A 77 7.24 -1.21 9.65
N ILE A 78 5.91 -1.38 9.61
CA ILE A 78 5.26 -2.68 9.73
C ILE A 78 5.67 -3.60 8.58
N ASP A 79 5.58 -3.12 7.33
CA ASP A 79 5.93 -3.93 6.17
C ASP A 79 7.42 -4.27 6.12
N PHE A 80 8.28 -3.33 6.51
CA PHE A 80 9.70 -3.60 6.61
C PHE A 80 9.99 -4.71 7.62
N LEU A 81 9.43 -4.62 8.83
CA LEU A 81 9.58 -5.66 9.85
C LEU A 81 9.05 -7.02 9.38
N TYR A 82 7.91 -7.03 8.68
CA TYR A 82 7.28 -8.25 8.20
C TYR A 82 8.05 -8.93 7.06
N PHE A 83 8.47 -8.15 6.05
CA PHE A 83 9.03 -8.69 4.81
C PHE A 83 10.57 -8.84 4.83
N ARG A 84 11.30 -8.09 5.66
CA ARG A 84 12.78 -8.11 5.66
C ARG A 84 13.38 -9.52 5.78
N ASN A 85 12.74 -10.40 6.55
CA ASN A 85 13.25 -11.75 6.84
C ASN A 85 12.59 -12.86 6.01
N LYS A 86 11.51 -12.57 5.28
CA LYS A 86 10.70 -13.60 4.59
C LYS A 86 11.04 -13.79 3.11
N GLN A 87 11.79 -12.87 2.53
CA GLN A 87 12.10 -12.82 1.09
C GLN A 87 12.56 -14.13 0.45
N PRO A 88 13.59 -14.85 0.96
CA PRO A 88 14.09 -16.05 0.28
C PRO A 88 13.04 -17.16 0.23
N ILE A 89 12.22 -17.27 1.27
CA ILE A 89 11.14 -18.26 1.36
C ILE A 89 10.01 -17.88 0.41
N LEU A 90 9.56 -16.63 0.45
CA LEU A 90 8.48 -16.13 -0.41
C LEU A 90 8.82 -16.28 -1.89
N TYR A 91 10.05 -15.96 -2.29
CA TYR A 91 10.45 -16.08 -3.68
C TYR A 91 10.50 -17.54 -4.17
N LYS A 92 10.97 -18.47 -3.32
CA LYS A 92 10.91 -19.92 -3.61
C LYS A 92 9.46 -20.37 -3.79
N GLN A 93 8.54 -19.90 -2.95
CA GLN A 93 7.10 -20.22 -3.10
C GLN A 93 6.52 -19.60 -4.37
N PHE A 94 6.81 -18.33 -4.66
CA PHE A 94 6.32 -17.61 -5.84
C PHE A 94 6.71 -18.30 -7.16
N LYS A 95 7.94 -18.83 -7.26
CA LYS A 95 8.36 -19.60 -8.44
C LYS A 95 7.52 -20.86 -8.66
N LYS A 96 7.12 -21.55 -7.58
CA LYS A 96 6.36 -22.81 -7.61
C LYS A 96 4.86 -22.63 -7.91
N ILE A 97 4.32 -21.41 -7.88
CA ILE A 97 2.88 -21.19 -8.15
C ILE A 97 2.56 -21.51 -9.62
N PRO A 98 1.52 -22.33 -9.90
CA PRO A 98 1.08 -22.63 -11.26
C PRO A 98 0.68 -21.38 -12.06
N LYS A 99 0.94 -21.38 -13.38
CA LYS A 99 0.67 -20.23 -14.27
C LYS A 99 -0.79 -19.73 -14.18
N GLN A 100 -1.76 -20.63 -14.12
CA GLN A 100 -3.18 -20.25 -14.02
C GLN A 100 -3.51 -19.53 -12.71
N LYS A 101 -2.94 -19.98 -11.58
CA LYS A 101 -3.11 -19.31 -10.29
C LYS A 101 -2.41 -17.94 -10.26
N LYS A 102 -1.23 -17.81 -10.89
CA LYS A 102 -0.56 -16.50 -11.06
C LYS A 102 -1.44 -15.51 -11.80
N LYS A 103 -2.05 -15.91 -12.93
CA LYS A 103 -2.96 -15.02 -13.69
C LYS A 103 -4.12 -14.48 -12.84
N ARG A 104 -4.74 -15.34 -12.02
CA ARG A 104 -5.82 -14.90 -11.12
C ARG A 104 -5.32 -13.92 -10.06
N MET A 105 -4.18 -14.21 -9.44
CA MET A 105 -3.58 -13.32 -8.45
C MET A 105 -3.11 -11.99 -9.05
N ASP A 106 -2.56 -12.01 -10.27
CA ASP A 106 -2.19 -10.79 -11.00
C ASP A 106 -3.41 -9.91 -11.28
N ALA A 107 -4.53 -10.50 -11.70
CA ALA A 107 -5.79 -9.77 -11.88
C ALA A 107 -6.27 -9.14 -10.56
N LEU A 108 -6.19 -9.87 -9.45
CA LEU A 108 -6.52 -9.33 -8.12
C LEU A 108 -5.59 -8.19 -7.71
N CYS A 109 -4.29 -8.28 -8.00
CA CYS A 109 -3.34 -7.19 -7.74
C CYS A 109 -3.70 -5.92 -8.53
N ILE A 110 -4.05 -6.07 -9.81
CA ILE A 110 -4.46 -4.95 -10.66
C ILE A 110 -5.75 -4.31 -10.12
N ILE A 111 -6.75 -5.13 -9.78
CA ILE A 111 -8.01 -4.66 -9.19
C ILE A 111 -7.74 -3.91 -7.90
N TYR A 112 -6.91 -4.46 -7.00
CA TYR A 112 -6.56 -3.82 -5.74
C TYR A 112 -5.90 -2.45 -5.95
N ILE A 113 -4.91 -2.35 -6.83
CA ILE A 113 -4.22 -1.09 -7.13
C ILE A 113 -5.20 -0.07 -7.76
N ALA A 114 -6.01 -0.49 -8.73
CA ALA A 114 -7.01 0.38 -9.36
C ALA A 114 -8.04 0.89 -8.34
N SER A 115 -8.54 0.01 -7.47
CA SER A 115 -9.46 0.37 -6.39
C SER A 115 -8.85 1.38 -5.43
N ILE A 116 -7.58 1.21 -5.04
CA ILE A 116 -6.87 2.20 -4.21
C ILE A 116 -6.88 3.58 -4.87
N ILE A 117 -6.51 3.65 -6.15
CA ILE A 117 -6.43 4.92 -6.89
C ILE A 117 -7.81 5.59 -6.95
N VAL A 118 -8.84 4.83 -7.34
CA VAL A 118 -10.21 5.35 -7.47
C VAL A 118 -10.75 5.83 -6.13
N VAL A 119 -10.67 4.98 -5.09
CA VAL A 119 -11.20 5.30 -3.76
C VAL A 119 -10.49 6.51 -3.16
N ASN A 120 -9.16 6.58 -3.22
CA ASN A 120 -8.42 7.72 -2.66
C ASN A 120 -8.70 9.01 -3.44
N THR A 121 -8.87 8.94 -4.76
CA THR A 121 -9.20 10.10 -5.59
C THR A 121 -10.60 10.64 -5.24
N LEU A 122 -11.60 9.76 -5.17
CA LEU A 122 -12.97 10.13 -4.77
C LEU A 122 -13.02 10.66 -3.34
N PHE A 123 -12.28 10.01 -2.42
CA PHE A 123 -12.16 10.43 -1.03
C PHE A 123 -11.58 11.84 -0.91
N MET A 124 -10.47 12.13 -1.59
CA MET A 124 -9.84 13.45 -1.60
C MET A 124 -10.77 14.53 -2.18
N PHE A 125 -11.46 14.21 -3.28
CA PHE A 125 -12.43 15.14 -3.87
C PHE A 125 -13.58 15.44 -2.91
N TYR A 126 -14.11 14.41 -2.24
CA TYR A 126 -15.18 14.56 -1.25
C TYR A 126 -14.75 15.44 -0.07
N PHE A 127 -13.62 15.15 0.57
CA PHE A 127 -13.11 15.96 1.69
C PHE A 127 -12.84 17.41 1.29
N ARG A 128 -12.24 17.62 0.12
CA ARG A 128 -11.98 18.97 -0.39
C ARG A 128 -13.27 19.74 -0.65
N SER A 129 -14.31 19.08 -1.19
CA SER A 129 -15.61 19.72 -1.42
C SER A 129 -16.29 20.16 -0.12
N LYS A 130 -16.11 19.42 0.98
CA LYS A 130 -16.67 19.74 2.30
C LYS A 130 -15.90 20.83 3.04
N ASN A 131 -14.61 21.00 2.76
CA ASN A 131 -13.78 22.03 3.37
C ASN A 131 -13.80 23.38 2.61
N ALA A 132 -14.40 23.44 1.41
CA ALA A 132 -14.44 24.62 0.55
C ALA A 132 -15.75 25.44 0.67
N GLY A 133 -16.70 24.99 1.49
CA GLY A 133 -17.93 25.70 1.84
C GLY A 133 -17.95 26.05 3.32
#